data_AF-A0A3M2LUE8-F1
#
_entry.id   AF-A0A3M2LUE8-F1
#
_cell.length_a   1.000
_cell.length_b   1.000
_cell.length_c   1.000
_cell.angle_alpha   90.00
_cell.angle_beta   90.00
_cell.angle_gamma   90.00
#
_symmetry.space_group_name_H-M   'P 1'
#
loop_
_entity.id
_entity.type
_entity.pdbx_description
1 polymer ?
#
loop_
_entity_poly.entity_id
_entity_poly.type
_entity_poly.pdbx_seq_one_letter_code
_entity_poly.pdbx_strand_id
1 'polypeptide(L)'
;DRLGALAHAGAPAALRAAVAAELRRRVPEPAPVTPEAAERPNAAQLVLRHPELAPEVFAAAVPLLPGPPAQLAEGQELNAWVAAHGAALTTWRALWREVLTTHPGRIAELWELLADGQARAVVSELLLGTLPHAVPAALLVHLAEADLARFAGAALTSRICRLRVEGHTPEETAALVAEELAALPEPDRRLPLAYLGTFGATPERGLATATDWIARALAERWRPLLTPDPADPHAPPRAAEGRPAPVWRTPPETRAALRDRFARAALTALELWRPRPGFPVTQPQQLLWLAELATLLPAYRRELWTRAAELLADAERGHAHRRRRRGAYPAAEDPAFDRALTAVRRALGLGWRGIPANPPLVELSCQPPETLERMAGPGARDATLERLLLAHAVRGYPSGPDVETLLARHTAPTAALLRLTTRLPDLLGEHPGAARAWTEAVTRSAHRDAPTLRALPAHLALAAPPPAGDDGRPTVLSLVVEALAQRPDSWRHFSTAPLRGHTLGEAVDRAIAREDPKESPQPRTRATDLPPS
;
A
#
# COMPACT_ATOMS: atom_id res chain seq x y z
N ASP A 1 4.76 1.25 38.51
CA ASP A 1 6.23 1.21 38.69
C ASP A 1 6.62 0.63 40.04
N ARG A 2 6.68 1.40 41.13
CA ARG A 2 7.14 0.87 42.43
C ARG A 2 6.35 -0.35 42.93
N LEU A 3 5.03 -0.37 42.76
CA LEU A 3 4.20 -1.54 43.09
C LEU A 3 4.52 -2.76 42.24
N GLY A 4 4.82 -2.58 40.95
CA GLY A 4 5.15 -3.67 40.04
C GLY A 4 6.52 -4.28 40.34
N ALA A 5 7.49 -3.45 40.72
CA ALA A 5 8.80 -3.92 41.16
C ALA A 5 8.74 -4.77 42.46
N LEU A 6 7.82 -4.46 43.36
CA LEU A 6 7.60 -5.21 44.61
C LEU A 6 6.75 -6.47 44.44
N ALA A 7 6.14 -6.64 43.26
CA ALA A 7 5.16 -7.68 42.97
C ALA A 7 5.74 -8.88 42.20
N HIS A 8 7.06 -9.08 42.23
CA HIS A 8 7.67 -10.19 41.50
C HIS A 8 7.29 -11.56 42.09
N ALA A 9 7.36 -12.63 41.28
CA ALA A 9 6.91 -13.97 41.69
C ALA A 9 7.63 -14.52 42.95
N GLY A 10 8.88 -14.13 43.19
CA GLY A 10 9.66 -14.50 44.37
C GLY A 10 9.34 -13.71 45.64
N ALA A 11 8.43 -12.73 45.60
CA ALA A 11 8.08 -11.92 46.76
C ALA A 11 7.23 -12.70 47.78
N PRO A 12 7.36 -12.40 49.10
CA PRO A 12 6.53 -13.01 50.14
C PRO A 12 5.03 -12.88 49.84
N ALA A 13 4.24 -13.93 50.11
CA ALA A 13 2.80 -13.95 49.80
C ALA A 13 2.04 -12.76 50.42
N ALA A 14 2.40 -12.34 51.64
CA ALA A 14 1.82 -11.17 52.29
C ALA A 14 2.08 -9.86 51.52
N LEU A 15 3.28 -9.69 50.94
CA LEU A 15 3.62 -8.52 50.13
C LEU A 15 2.84 -8.53 48.81
N ARG A 16 2.72 -9.69 48.15
CA ARG A 16 1.91 -9.84 46.93
C ARG A 16 0.43 -9.50 47.16
N ALA A 17 -0.14 -10.00 48.26
CA ALA A 17 -1.51 -9.69 48.65
C ALA A 17 -1.71 -8.20 48.97
N ALA A 18 -0.76 -7.57 49.68
CA ALA A 18 -0.79 -6.15 49.97
C ALA A 18 -0.72 -5.29 48.70
N VAL A 19 0.12 -5.66 47.73
CA VAL A 19 0.19 -4.96 46.43
C VAL A 19 -1.13 -5.09 45.67
N ALA A 20 -1.75 -6.28 45.63
CA ALA A 20 -3.05 -6.47 44.97
C ALA A 20 -4.16 -5.63 45.63
N ALA A 21 -4.18 -5.54 46.96
CA ALA A 21 -5.14 -4.70 47.69
C ALA A 21 -4.91 -3.21 47.41
N GLU A 22 -3.66 -2.76 47.42
CA GLU A 22 -3.30 -1.36 47.13
C GLU A 22 -3.62 -0.97 45.68
N LEU A 23 -3.49 -1.90 44.72
CA LEU A 23 -3.92 -1.70 43.33
C LEU A 23 -5.41 -1.39 43.24
N ARG A 24 -6.25 -2.21 43.89
CA ARG A 24 -7.71 -2.01 43.93
C ARG A 24 -8.10 -0.70 44.62
N ARG A 25 -7.35 -0.31 45.66
CA ARG A 25 -7.56 0.98 46.35
C ARG A 25 -7.28 2.18 45.44
N ARG A 26 -6.27 2.09 44.57
CA ARG A 26 -5.86 3.18 43.67
C ARG A 26 -6.70 3.27 42.40
N VAL A 27 -7.34 2.16 41.99
CA VAL A 27 -8.21 2.10 40.82
C VAL A 27 -9.53 1.44 41.25
N PRO A 28 -10.47 2.20 41.83
CA PRO A 28 -11.70 1.64 42.36
C PRO A 28 -12.64 1.16 41.24
N GLU A 29 -12.66 1.83 40.08
CA GLU A 29 -13.45 1.41 38.91
C GLU A 29 -12.71 1.68 37.57
N PRO A 30 -12.82 0.77 36.58
CA PRO A 30 -12.27 0.98 35.25
C PRO A 30 -13.02 2.07 34.48
N ALA A 31 -12.35 3.18 34.18
CA ALA A 31 -12.88 4.19 33.26
C ALA A 31 -12.66 3.79 31.79
N PRO A 32 -13.48 4.30 30.85
CA PRO A 32 -13.19 4.20 29.42
C PRO A 32 -11.79 4.73 29.08
N VAL A 33 -11.11 4.07 28.16
CA VAL A 33 -9.81 4.55 27.65
C VAL A 33 -9.97 5.90 26.93
N THR A 34 -9.04 6.81 27.17
CA THR A 34 -8.92 8.08 26.45
C THR A 34 -7.62 8.11 25.63
N PRO A 35 -7.47 9.00 24.65
CA PRO A 35 -6.23 9.12 23.88
C PRO A 35 -5.00 9.35 24.77
N GLU A 36 -5.15 10.12 25.85
CA GLU A 36 -4.08 10.51 26.80
C GLU A 36 -3.63 9.34 27.69
N ALA A 37 -4.34 8.21 27.70
CA ALA A 37 -4.00 7.05 28.52
C ALA A 37 -2.64 6.42 28.14
N ALA A 38 -2.10 6.73 26.97
CA ALA A 38 -0.73 6.38 26.58
C ALA A 38 0.33 7.18 27.36
N GLU A 39 0.08 8.47 27.58
CA GLU A 39 0.98 9.41 28.26
C GLU A 39 0.80 9.39 29.78
N ARG A 40 -0.44 9.13 30.24
CA ARG A 40 -0.82 9.10 31.65
C ARG A 40 -1.39 7.73 32.03
N PRO A 41 -0.54 6.68 32.06
CA PRO A 41 -0.99 5.34 32.41
C PRO A 41 -1.44 5.28 33.88
N ASN A 42 -2.53 4.55 34.11
CA ASN A 42 -3.03 4.28 35.46
C ASN A 42 -2.13 3.26 36.20
N ALA A 43 -2.42 3.05 37.49
CA ALA A 43 -1.62 2.15 38.32
C ALA A 43 -1.57 0.70 37.80
N ALA A 44 -2.68 0.21 37.22
CA ALA A 44 -2.75 -1.14 36.67
C ALA A 44 -1.90 -1.30 35.40
N GLN A 45 -1.97 -0.33 34.48
CA GLN A 45 -1.12 -0.27 33.28
C GLN A 45 0.36 -0.28 33.66
N LEU A 46 0.75 0.56 34.63
CA LEU A 46 2.13 0.65 35.09
C LEU A 46 2.62 -0.63 35.77
N VAL A 47 1.75 -1.36 36.48
CA VAL A 47 2.13 -2.65 37.08
C VAL A 47 2.32 -3.71 35.99
N LEU A 48 1.40 -3.79 35.02
CA LEU A 48 1.44 -4.78 33.94
C LEU A 48 2.62 -4.63 32.97
N ARG A 49 3.36 -3.50 33.01
CA ARG A 49 4.63 -3.31 32.30
C ARG A 49 5.79 -4.16 32.84
N HIS A 50 5.67 -4.70 34.05
CA HIS A 50 6.71 -5.56 34.62
C HIS A 50 6.52 -7.01 34.17
N PRO A 51 7.52 -7.68 33.57
CA PRO A 51 7.35 -9.01 32.99
C PRO A 51 7.23 -10.14 34.03
N GLU A 52 7.86 -9.99 35.21
CA GLU A 52 7.95 -11.06 36.21
C GLU A 52 6.93 -10.92 37.36
N LEU A 53 5.70 -10.49 37.07
CA LEU A 53 4.67 -10.32 38.10
C LEU A 53 4.28 -11.65 38.75
N ALA A 54 3.87 -11.62 40.00
CA ALA A 54 3.20 -12.75 40.63
C ALA A 54 1.80 -12.99 40.02
N PRO A 55 1.31 -14.25 39.97
CA PRO A 55 -0.01 -14.58 39.41
C PRO A 55 -1.16 -13.76 40.04
N GLU A 56 -1.16 -13.61 41.37
CA GLU A 56 -2.24 -12.94 42.10
C GLU A 56 -2.28 -11.43 41.81
N VAL A 57 -1.12 -10.82 41.58
CA VAL A 57 -1.03 -9.39 41.24
C VAL A 57 -1.44 -9.16 39.78
N PHE A 58 -1.07 -10.07 38.88
CA PHE A 58 -1.51 -10.03 37.48
C PHE A 58 -3.04 -10.17 37.38
N ALA A 59 -3.60 -11.19 38.03
CA ALA A 59 -5.05 -11.40 38.08
C ALA A 59 -5.81 -10.24 38.73
N ALA A 60 -5.19 -9.53 39.69
CA ALA A 60 -5.78 -8.31 40.27
C ALA A 60 -5.66 -7.09 39.36
N ALA A 61 -4.62 -6.99 38.52
CA ALA A 61 -4.37 -5.81 37.68
C ALA A 61 -5.16 -5.84 36.37
N VAL A 62 -5.37 -7.00 35.75
CA VAL A 62 -6.08 -7.12 34.45
C VAL A 62 -7.49 -6.52 34.49
N PRO A 63 -8.36 -6.81 35.48
CA PRO A 63 -9.69 -6.21 35.56
C PRO A 63 -9.70 -4.69 35.80
N LEU A 64 -8.56 -4.11 36.21
CA LEU A 64 -8.39 -2.68 36.50
C LEU A 64 -7.85 -1.89 35.29
N LEU A 65 -7.64 -2.55 34.15
CA LEU A 65 -7.29 -1.88 32.90
C LEU A 65 -8.46 -1.03 32.39
N PRO A 66 -8.19 0.10 31.71
CA PRO A 66 -9.23 0.91 31.10
C PRO A 66 -10.15 0.10 30.18
N GLY A 67 -11.44 0.39 30.27
CA GLY A 67 -12.48 -0.20 29.42
C GLY A 67 -12.42 0.31 27.97
N PRO A 68 -13.33 -0.18 27.10
CA PRO A 68 -13.41 0.30 25.73
C PRO A 68 -13.65 1.82 25.66
N PRO A 69 -13.31 2.47 24.52
CA PRO A 69 -13.61 3.87 24.31
C PRO A 69 -15.09 4.18 24.50
N ALA A 70 -15.40 5.36 25.02
CA ALA A 70 -16.77 5.80 25.27
C ALA A 70 -17.61 5.81 23.97
N GLN A 71 -18.87 5.39 24.10
CA GLN A 71 -19.86 5.48 23.04
C GLN A 71 -20.29 6.94 22.84
N LEU A 72 -20.90 7.23 21.68
CA LEU A 72 -21.41 8.57 21.36
C LEU A 72 -22.46 8.98 22.40
N ALA A 73 -22.25 10.13 23.04
CA ALA A 73 -23.20 10.72 23.97
C ALA A 73 -24.20 11.63 23.24
N GLU A 74 -25.39 11.80 23.82
CA GLU A 74 -26.41 12.70 23.28
C GLU A 74 -25.90 14.16 23.25
N GLY A 75 -26.10 14.85 22.13
CA GLY A 75 -25.64 16.23 21.93
C GLY A 75 -24.16 16.39 21.54
N GLN A 76 -23.39 15.30 21.44
CA GLN A 76 -22.00 15.35 20.99
C GLN A 76 -21.92 15.45 19.46
N GLU A 77 -21.01 16.30 18.95
CA GLU A 77 -20.76 16.43 17.52
C GLU A 77 -20.10 15.15 16.96
N LEU A 78 -20.70 14.60 15.91
CA LEU A 78 -20.35 13.27 15.38
C LEU A 78 -18.90 13.21 14.89
N ASN A 79 -18.41 14.21 14.17
CA ASN A 79 -17.06 14.17 13.59
C ASN A 79 -15.98 14.25 14.66
N ALA A 80 -16.14 15.13 15.65
CA ALA A 80 -15.27 15.26 16.81
C ALA A 80 -15.27 13.97 17.63
N TRP A 81 -16.44 13.36 17.84
CA TRP A 81 -16.53 12.04 18.48
C TRP A 81 -15.81 10.97 17.68
N VAL A 82 -16.03 10.86 16.36
CA VAL A 82 -15.37 9.85 15.50
C VAL A 82 -13.85 9.96 15.59
N ALA A 83 -13.31 11.18 15.53
CA ALA A 83 -11.87 11.42 15.65
C ALA A 83 -11.32 11.00 17.02
N ALA A 84 -11.98 11.44 18.10
CA ALA A 84 -11.57 11.12 19.48
C ALA A 84 -11.71 9.61 19.78
N HIS A 85 -12.80 8.99 19.35
CA HIS A 85 -13.06 7.57 19.51
C HIS A 85 -12.04 6.72 18.75
N GLY A 86 -11.67 7.11 17.51
CA GLY A 86 -10.63 6.44 16.73
C GLY A 86 -9.25 6.50 17.39
N ALA A 87 -8.88 7.66 17.94
CA ALA A 87 -7.63 7.82 18.70
C ALA A 87 -7.64 6.96 19.98
N ALA A 88 -8.72 7.02 20.76
CA ALA A 88 -8.89 6.21 21.97
C ALA A 88 -8.84 4.69 21.67
N LEU A 89 -9.50 4.24 20.59
CA LEU A 89 -9.45 2.84 20.16
C LEU A 89 -8.02 2.40 19.80
N THR A 90 -7.27 3.27 19.14
CA THR A 90 -5.86 3.01 18.81
C THR A 90 -5.02 2.87 20.08
N THR A 91 -5.17 3.78 21.04
CA THR A 91 -4.51 3.70 22.36
C THR A 91 -4.89 2.42 23.10
N TRP A 92 -6.16 2.03 23.06
CA TRP A 92 -6.64 0.82 23.72
C TRP A 92 -6.06 -0.47 23.12
N ARG A 93 -6.00 -0.56 21.79
CA ARG A 93 -5.37 -1.69 21.09
C ARG A 93 -3.87 -1.75 21.39
N ALA A 94 -3.20 -0.60 21.47
CA ALA A 94 -1.79 -0.52 21.82
C ALA A 94 -1.52 -1.00 23.26
N LEU A 95 -2.36 -0.61 24.21
CA LEU A 95 -2.32 -1.06 25.60
C LEU A 95 -2.42 -2.58 25.69
N TRP A 96 -3.44 -3.19 25.07
CA TRP A 96 -3.59 -4.65 25.09
C TRP A 96 -2.43 -5.35 24.41
N ARG A 97 -1.92 -4.80 23.31
CA ARG A 97 -0.72 -5.33 22.65
C ARG A 97 0.48 -5.31 23.60
N GLU A 98 0.72 -4.21 24.31
CA GLU A 98 1.81 -4.08 25.29
C GLU A 98 1.72 -5.16 26.38
N VAL A 99 0.53 -5.37 26.93
CA VAL A 99 0.27 -6.42 27.94
C VAL A 99 0.59 -7.81 27.39
N LEU A 100 0.08 -8.13 26.19
CA LEU A 100 0.30 -9.44 25.55
C LEU A 100 1.79 -9.68 25.20
N THR A 101 2.51 -8.64 24.76
CA THR A 101 3.95 -8.72 24.47
C THR A 101 4.80 -8.85 25.73
N THR A 102 4.37 -8.25 26.83
CA THR A 102 5.10 -8.29 28.11
C THR A 102 4.91 -9.62 28.82
N HIS A 103 3.72 -10.24 28.65
CA HIS A 103 3.32 -11.47 29.34
C HIS A 103 2.98 -12.63 28.38
N PRO A 104 3.86 -13.02 27.43
CA PRO A 104 3.56 -14.07 26.46
C PRO A 104 3.33 -15.44 27.11
N GLY A 105 3.90 -15.67 28.30
CA GLY A 105 3.69 -16.88 29.09
C GLY A 105 2.29 -17.00 29.72
N ARG A 106 1.53 -15.90 29.81
CA ARG A 106 0.25 -15.81 30.53
C ARG A 106 -0.97 -15.64 29.63
N ILE A 107 -0.82 -15.86 28.33
CA ILE A 107 -1.92 -15.69 27.36
C ILE A 107 -3.14 -16.54 27.73
N ALA A 108 -2.94 -17.79 28.19
CA ALA A 108 -4.04 -18.64 28.63
C ALA A 108 -4.74 -18.11 29.89
N GLU A 109 -3.97 -17.68 30.90
CA GLU A 109 -4.51 -17.07 32.13
C GLU A 109 -5.27 -15.78 31.81
N LEU A 110 -4.71 -14.91 30.98
CA LEU A 110 -5.35 -13.68 30.54
C LEU A 110 -6.65 -13.96 29.77
N TRP A 111 -6.69 -15.01 28.94
CA TRP A 111 -7.89 -15.41 28.22
C TRP A 111 -9.04 -15.83 29.15
N GLU A 112 -8.74 -16.51 30.26
CA GLU A 112 -9.74 -16.88 31.27
C GLU A 112 -10.22 -15.69 32.10
N LEU A 113 -9.35 -14.70 32.34
CA LEU A 113 -9.69 -13.48 33.08
C LEU A 113 -10.58 -12.51 32.29
N LEU A 114 -10.60 -12.60 30.97
CA LEU A 114 -11.40 -11.73 30.12
C LEU A 114 -12.85 -12.23 30.03
N ALA A 115 -13.77 -11.48 30.62
CA ALA A 115 -15.20 -11.68 30.41
C ALA A 115 -15.58 -11.54 28.92
N ASP A 116 -16.66 -12.22 28.51
CA ASP A 116 -17.22 -12.08 27.17
C ASP A 116 -17.59 -10.60 26.93
N GLY A 117 -16.92 -9.98 25.95
CA GLY A 117 -17.07 -8.54 25.71
C GLY A 117 -16.03 -7.98 24.74
N GLN A 118 -16.02 -6.64 24.60
CA GLN A 118 -15.18 -5.95 23.62
C GLN A 118 -13.68 -6.17 23.85
N ALA A 119 -13.24 -6.30 25.10
CA ALA A 119 -11.84 -6.60 25.42
C ALA A 119 -11.43 -7.98 24.88
N ARG A 120 -12.28 -9.01 25.06
CA ARG A 120 -12.04 -10.36 24.52
C ARG A 120 -11.97 -10.35 22.99
N ALA A 121 -12.82 -9.57 22.32
CA ALA A 121 -12.77 -9.40 20.87
C ALA A 121 -11.44 -8.76 20.41
N VAL A 122 -11.03 -7.64 21.02
CA VAL A 122 -9.76 -6.96 20.69
C VAL A 122 -8.56 -7.86 20.96
N VAL A 123 -8.53 -8.55 22.08
CA VAL A 123 -7.46 -9.49 22.43
C VAL A 123 -7.42 -10.65 21.45
N SER A 124 -8.56 -11.21 21.05
CA SER A 124 -8.64 -12.26 20.02
C SER A 124 -7.96 -11.83 18.71
N GLU A 125 -8.29 -10.62 18.24
CA GLU A 125 -7.70 -10.06 17.01
C GLU A 125 -6.19 -9.85 17.16
N LEU A 126 -5.72 -9.36 18.31
CA LEU A 126 -4.30 -9.14 18.58
C LEU A 126 -3.52 -10.45 18.70
N LEU A 127 -4.09 -11.47 19.34
CA LEU A 127 -3.47 -12.79 19.49
C LEU A 127 -3.28 -13.46 18.13
N LEU A 128 -4.29 -13.39 17.24
CA LEU A 128 -4.19 -13.93 15.90
C LEU A 128 -3.25 -13.08 15.00
N GLY A 129 -3.41 -11.76 15.05
CA GLY A 129 -2.76 -10.80 14.14
C GLY A 129 -1.38 -10.29 14.51
N THR A 130 -0.95 -10.43 15.77
CA THR A 130 0.33 -9.89 16.24
C THR A 130 1.22 -10.96 16.86
N LEU A 131 0.67 -11.85 17.68
CA LEU A 131 1.45 -12.79 18.50
C LEU A 131 1.06 -14.27 18.35
N PRO A 132 0.67 -14.79 17.17
CA PRO A 132 0.14 -16.16 17.06
C PRO A 132 1.17 -17.23 17.44
N HIS A 133 2.47 -16.92 17.39
CA HIS A 133 3.56 -17.80 17.81
C HIS A 133 3.61 -18.06 19.32
N ALA A 134 3.16 -17.11 20.14
CA ALA A 134 3.14 -17.22 21.60
C ALA A 134 1.86 -17.88 22.13
N VAL A 135 0.86 -18.09 21.28
CA VAL A 135 -0.45 -18.64 21.67
C VAL A 135 -0.36 -20.17 21.81
N PRO A 136 -0.93 -20.77 22.88
CA PRO A 136 -1.09 -22.22 22.98
C PRO A 136 -1.88 -22.79 21.80
N ALA A 137 -1.51 -23.96 21.30
CA ALA A 137 -2.07 -24.55 20.08
C ALA A 137 -3.61 -24.63 20.09
N ALA A 138 -4.20 -25.11 21.18
CA ALA A 138 -5.67 -25.23 21.30
C ALA A 138 -6.38 -23.87 21.22
N LEU A 139 -5.82 -22.83 21.85
CA LEU A 139 -6.37 -21.48 21.79
C LEU A 139 -6.20 -20.88 20.39
N LEU A 140 -5.05 -21.08 19.73
CA LEU A 140 -4.85 -20.60 18.37
C LEU A 140 -5.85 -21.20 17.39
N VAL A 141 -6.13 -22.51 17.49
CA VAL A 141 -7.16 -23.17 16.68
C VAL A 141 -8.53 -22.57 16.97
N HIS A 142 -8.89 -22.41 18.25
CA HIS A 142 -10.17 -21.81 18.64
C HIS A 142 -10.35 -20.40 18.05
N LEU A 143 -9.32 -19.55 18.17
CA LEU A 143 -9.35 -18.18 17.63
C LEU A 143 -9.44 -18.14 16.11
N ALA A 144 -8.68 -18.99 15.43
CA ALA A 144 -8.67 -19.08 13.97
C ALA A 144 -10.01 -19.60 13.42
N GLU A 145 -10.58 -20.64 14.03
CA GLU A 145 -11.90 -21.16 13.65
C GLU A 145 -13.02 -20.16 13.94
N ALA A 146 -12.96 -19.47 15.08
CA ALA A 146 -13.93 -18.42 15.38
C ALA A 146 -13.87 -17.28 14.36
N ASP A 147 -12.68 -16.87 13.90
CA ASP A 147 -12.57 -15.87 12.83
C ASP A 147 -13.09 -16.40 11.49
N LEU A 148 -12.73 -17.63 11.11
CA LEU A 148 -13.24 -18.26 9.89
C LEU A 148 -14.76 -18.47 9.91
N ALA A 149 -15.37 -18.73 11.06
CA ALA A 149 -16.81 -18.84 11.17
C ALA A 149 -17.52 -17.52 10.78
N ARG A 150 -16.90 -16.37 11.10
CA ARG A 150 -17.42 -15.04 10.73
C ARG A 150 -17.38 -14.78 9.22
N PHE A 151 -16.51 -15.48 8.47
CA PHE A 151 -16.50 -15.41 7.01
C PHE A 151 -17.83 -15.88 6.41
N ALA A 152 -18.52 -16.84 7.04
CA ALA A 152 -19.80 -17.35 6.54
C ALA A 152 -20.85 -16.23 6.42
N GLY A 153 -20.90 -15.28 7.36
CA GLY A 153 -21.78 -14.10 7.27
C GLY A 153 -21.43 -13.18 6.09
N ALA A 154 -20.14 -12.98 5.81
CA ALA A 154 -19.68 -12.17 4.68
C ALA A 154 -19.94 -12.85 3.32
N ALA A 155 -19.74 -14.16 3.25
CA ALA A 155 -20.06 -14.98 2.09
C ALA A 155 -21.57 -14.97 1.78
N LEU A 156 -22.39 -15.18 2.82
CA LEU A 156 -23.84 -15.12 2.69
C LEU A 156 -24.33 -13.75 2.24
N THR A 157 -23.76 -12.67 2.78
CA THR A 157 -24.06 -11.29 2.35
C THR A 157 -23.79 -11.09 0.86
N SER A 158 -22.64 -11.56 0.37
CA SER A 158 -22.29 -11.43 -1.05
C SER A 158 -23.26 -12.21 -1.95
N ARG A 159 -23.68 -13.40 -1.52
CA ARG A 159 -24.67 -14.22 -2.21
C ARG A 159 -26.06 -13.57 -2.22
N ILE A 160 -26.54 -13.07 -1.08
CA ILE A 160 -27.80 -12.31 -0.98
C ILE A 160 -27.78 -11.14 -1.95
N CYS A 161 -26.70 -10.35 -1.94
CA CYS A 161 -26.56 -9.20 -2.83
C CYS A 161 -26.57 -9.60 -4.30
N ARG A 162 -25.93 -10.71 -4.65
CA ARG A 162 -25.96 -11.25 -6.01
C ARG A 162 -27.38 -11.61 -6.45
N LEU A 163 -28.11 -12.38 -5.65
CA LEU A 163 -29.49 -12.78 -5.95
C LEU A 163 -30.40 -11.56 -6.14
N ARG A 164 -30.21 -10.53 -5.31
CA ARG A 164 -30.97 -9.26 -5.40
C ARG A 164 -30.65 -8.48 -6.67
N VAL A 165 -29.38 -8.44 -7.10
CA VAL A 165 -28.96 -7.83 -8.38
C VAL A 165 -29.47 -8.63 -9.58
N GLU A 166 -29.57 -9.96 -9.45
CA GLU A 166 -30.14 -10.86 -10.47
C GLU A 166 -31.67 -10.75 -10.58
N GLY A 167 -32.32 -9.97 -9.71
CA GLY A 167 -33.75 -9.62 -9.81
C GLY A 167 -34.66 -10.32 -8.80
N HIS A 168 -34.13 -11.14 -7.89
CA HIS A 168 -34.94 -11.78 -6.85
C HIS A 168 -35.49 -10.77 -5.85
N THR A 169 -36.74 -10.96 -5.45
CA THR A 169 -37.38 -10.18 -4.38
C THR A 169 -36.71 -10.46 -3.02
N PRO A 170 -36.88 -9.58 -2.01
CA PRO A 170 -36.36 -9.83 -0.67
C PRO A 170 -36.85 -11.16 -0.09
N GLU A 171 -38.13 -11.49 -0.29
CA GLU A 171 -38.78 -12.67 0.24
C GLU A 171 -38.27 -13.95 -0.45
N GLU A 172 -38.14 -13.95 -1.78
CA GLU A 172 -37.53 -15.07 -2.52
C GLU A 172 -36.07 -15.28 -2.10
N THR A 173 -35.32 -14.19 -1.96
CA THR A 173 -33.92 -14.26 -1.52
C THR A 173 -33.83 -14.83 -0.11
N ALA A 174 -34.69 -14.39 0.81
CA ALA A 174 -34.75 -14.88 2.18
C ALA A 174 -35.07 -16.39 2.23
N ALA A 175 -36.01 -16.86 1.40
CA ALA A 175 -36.34 -18.28 1.29
C ALA A 175 -35.15 -19.11 0.79
N LEU A 176 -34.42 -18.63 -0.23
CA LEU A 176 -33.27 -19.32 -0.82
C LEU A 176 -32.05 -19.43 0.11
N VAL A 177 -31.98 -18.62 1.16
CA VAL A 177 -30.84 -18.57 2.09
C VAL A 177 -31.20 -18.88 3.54
N ALA A 178 -32.45 -19.31 3.80
CA ALA A 178 -32.99 -19.48 5.14
C ALA A 178 -32.16 -20.45 6.01
N GLU A 179 -31.76 -21.60 5.45
CA GLU A 179 -30.97 -22.60 6.17
C GLU A 179 -29.57 -22.07 6.53
N GLU A 180 -28.89 -21.44 5.58
CA GLU A 180 -27.57 -20.83 5.80
C GLU A 180 -27.65 -19.70 6.82
N LEU A 181 -28.68 -18.87 6.76
CA LEU A 181 -28.91 -17.78 7.72
C LEU A 181 -29.19 -18.31 9.13
N ALA A 182 -29.98 -19.39 9.25
CA ALA A 182 -30.27 -20.05 10.51
C ALA A 182 -29.03 -20.72 11.11
N ALA A 183 -28.12 -21.22 10.28
CA ALA A 183 -26.86 -21.84 10.73
C ALA A 183 -25.83 -20.83 11.26
N LEU A 184 -25.96 -19.52 10.92
CA LEU A 184 -25.04 -18.50 11.42
C LEU A 184 -25.25 -18.20 12.92
N PRO A 185 -24.18 -17.89 13.66
CA PRO A 185 -24.28 -17.29 14.99
C PRO A 185 -25.02 -15.95 14.94
N GLU A 186 -25.80 -15.64 15.99
CA GLU A 186 -26.57 -14.40 16.10
C GLU A 186 -25.80 -13.11 15.74
N PRO A 187 -24.56 -12.85 16.22
CA PRO A 187 -23.84 -11.63 15.87
C PRO A 187 -23.50 -11.53 14.37
N ASP A 188 -23.37 -12.66 13.66
CA ASP A 188 -22.99 -12.70 12.25
C ASP A 188 -24.19 -12.64 11.31
N ARG A 189 -25.43 -12.77 11.82
CA ARG A 189 -26.68 -12.62 11.04
C ARG A 189 -26.99 -11.16 10.68
N ARG A 190 -26.48 -10.20 11.45
CA ARG A 190 -26.82 -8.78 11.30
C ARG A 190 -26.54 -8.23 9.91
N LEU A 191 -25.38 -8.56 9.33
CA LEU A 191 -24.99 -8.04 8.02
C LEU A 191 -25.82 -8.66 6.88
N PRO A 192 -25.98 -10.00 6.78
CA PRO A 192 -26.93 -10.62 5.85
C PRO A 192 -28.34 -10.04 5.92
N LEU A 193 -28.89 -9.89 7.14
CA LEU A 193 -30.24 -9.36 7.36
C LEU A 193 -30.40 -7.92 6.88
N ALA A 194 -29.36 -7.09 6.98
CA ALA A 194 -29.39 -5.70 6.50
C ALA A 194 -29.64 -5.60 4.97
N TYR A 195 -29.25 -6.62 4.20
CA TYR A 195 -29.47 -6.68 2.75
C TYR A 195 -30.73 -7.46 2.33
N LEU A 196 -31.36 -8.16 3.29
CA LEU A 196 -32.70 -8.75 3.12
C LEU A 196 -33.82 -7.76 3.50
N GLY A 197 -33.55 -6.80 4.38
CA GLY A 197 -34.53 -5.85 4.89
C GLY A 197 -34.75 -4.60 4.02
N THR A 198 -35.63 -3.71 4.50
CA THR A 198 -35.97 -2.41 3.91
C THR A 198 -34.97 -1.29 4.23
N PHE A 199 -33.82 -1.61 4.82
CA PHE A 199 -32.84 -0.66 5.36
C PHE A 199 -32.11 0.22 4.30
N GLY A 200 -32.59 0.26 3.06
CA GLY A 200 -32.07 1.13 2.00
C GLY A 200 -30.66 0.77 1.51
N ALA A 201 -30.12 -0.38 1.93
CA ALA A 201 -28.82 -0.85 1.49
C ALA A 201 -28.90 -1.29 0.02
N THR A 202 -28.17 -0.60 -0.86
CA THR A 202 -28.08 -0.95 -2.29
C THR A 202 -27.34 -2.28 -2.45
N PRO A 203 -27.96 -3.36 -2.99
CA PRO A 203 -27.34 -4.67 -3.14
C PRO A 203 -25.97 -4.64 -3.84
N GLU A 204 -25.77 -3.72 -4.77
CA GLU A 204 -24.52 -3.55 -5.53
C GLU A 204 -23.31 -3.25 -4.63
N ARG A 205 -23.53 -2.69 -3.42
CA ARG A 205 -22.45 -2.43 -2.45
C ARG A 205 -21.99 -3.69 -1.71
N GLY A 206 -22.85 -4.70 -1.56
CA GLY A 206 -22.52 -5.92 -0.82
C GLY A 206 -21.92 -7.04 -1.68
N LEU A 207 -21.81 -6.86 -3.00
CA LEU A 207 -21.22 -7.87 -3.91
C LEU A 207 -19.77 -8.23 -3.57
N ALA A 208 -19.01 -7.31 -2.98
CA ALA A 208 -17.60 -7.50 -2.63
C ALA A 208 -17.37 -7.84 -1.15
N THR A 209 -18.43 -8.05 -0.36
CA THR A 209 -18.32 -8.22 1.11
C THR A 209 -17.41 -9.38 1.50
N ALA A 210 -17.46 -10.51 0.78
CA ALA A 210 -16.60 -11.66 1.05
C ALA A 210 -15.12 -11.35 0.77
N THR A 211 -14.80 -10.69 -0.34
CA THR A 211 -13.42 -10.31 -0.67
C THR A 211 -12.89 -9.21 0.25
N ASP A 212 -13.75 -8.27 0.66
CA ASP A 212 -13.38 -7.23 1.62
C ASP A 212 -13.09 -7.83 3.00
N TRP A 213 -13.85 -8.85 3.40
CA TRP A 213 -13.57 -9.62 4.61
C TRP A 213 -12.19 -10.28 4.54
N ILE A 214 -11.87 -10.97 3.44
CA ILE A 214 -10.57 -11.63 3.24
C ILE A 214 -9.43 -10.61 3.24
N ALA A 215 -9.57 -9.49 2.53
CA ALA A 215 -8.56 -8.45 2.47
C ALA A 215 -8.26 -7.89 3.87
N ARG A 216 -9.30 -7.62 4.68
CA ARG A 216 -9.16 -7.15 6.05
C ARG A 216 -8.58 -8.22 6.98
N ALA A 217 -9.08 -9.45 6.91
CA ALA A 217 -8.60 -10.57 7.69
C ALA A 217 -7.12 -10.85 7.42
N LEU A 218 -6.71 -10.80 6.15
CA LEU A 218 -5.31 -10.91 5.75
C LEU A 218 -4.46 -9.81 6.40
N ALA A 219 -4.84 -8.55 6.22
CA ALA A 219 -4.07 -7.41 6.69
C ALA A 219 -3.95 -7.32 8.22
N GLU A 220 -5.02 -7.68 8.94
CA GLU A 220 -5.11 -7.43 10.39
C GLU A 220 -4.85 -8.66 11.25
N ARG A 221 -5.14 -9.87 10.76
CA ARG A 221 -5.24 -11.08 11.60
C ARG A 221 -4.43 -12.26 11.10
N TRP A 222 -4.47 -12.56 9.80
CA TRP A 222 -3.93 -13.82 9.29
C TRP A 222 -2.49 -13.73 8.80
N ARG A 223 -2.02 -12.54 8.42
CA ARG A 223 -0.67 -12.37 7.83
C ARG A 223 0.46 -13.09 8.60
N PRO A 224 0.60 -13.00 9.94
CA PRO A 224 1.70 -13.67 10.62
C PRO A 224 1.57 -15.20 10.60
N LEU A 225 0.34 -15.73 10.61
CA LEU A 225 0.10 -17.18 10.51
C LEU A 225 0.35 -17.71 9.10
N LEU A 226 0.01 -16.92 8.07
CA LEU A 226 0.21 -17.25 6.66
C LEU A 226 1.66 -17.05 6.19
N THR A 227 2.49 -16.32 6.93
CA THR A 227 3.90 -16.13 6.60
C THR A 227 4.61 -17.49 6.60
N PRO A 228 5.21 -17.91 5.47
CA PRO A 228 5.92 -19.18 5.39
C PRO A 228 7.06 -19.23 6.40
N ASP A 229 7.32 -20.41 6.97
CA ASP A 229 8.50 -20.57 7.82
C ASP A 229 9.77 -20.47 6.95
N PRO A 230 10.89 -19.95 7.47
CA PRO A 230 12.15 -19.92 6.74
C PRO A 230 12.66 -21.31 6.32
N ALA A 231 12.19 -22.36 7.00
CA ALA A 231 12.49 -23.76 6.69
C ALA A 231 11.52 -24.39 5.66
N ASP A 232 10.50 -23.65 5.20
CA ASP A 232 9.59 -24.12 4.17
C ASP A 232 10.31 -24.14 2.80
N PRO A 233 10.43 -25.31 2.14
CA PRO A 233 11.12 -25.43 0.84
C PRO A 233 10.44 -24.63 -0.28
N HIS A 234 9.21 -24.15 -0.08
CA HIS A 234 8.47 -23.31 -1.00
C HIS A 234 8.42 -21.84 -0.59
N ALA A 235 9.12 -21.45 0.48
CA ALA A 235 9.20 -20.05 0.88
C ALA A 235 9.87 -19.21 -0.22
N PRO A 236 9.34 -18.03 -0.57
CA PRO A 236 10.02 -17.12 -1.49
C PRO A 236 11.36 -16.69 -0.88
N PRO A 237 12.43 -16.56 -1.67
CA PRO A 237 13.69 -16.01 -1.19
C PRO A 237 13.45 -14.53 -0.82
N ARG A 238 13.28 -14.24 0.47
CA ARG A 238 13.31 -12.87 0.97
C ARG A 238 14.60 -12.64 1.73
N ALA A 239 15.17 -11.46 1.49
CA ALA A 239 16.25 -10.89 2.28
C ALA A 239 15.92 -11.08 3.75
N ALA A 240 16.75 -11.89 4.41
CA ALA A 240 16.78 -12.02 5.84
C ALA A 240 17.11 -10.64 6.43
N GLU A 241 16.09 -9.81 6.66
CA GLU A 241 16.16 -8.87 7.77
C GLU A 241 16.50 -9.76 8.98
N GLY A 242 17.73 -9.64 9.50
CA GLY A 242 18.40 -10.58 10.40
C GLY A 242 17.75 -10.78 11.78
N ARG A 243 16.43 -10.86 11.83
CA ARG A 243 15.63 -11.19 12.98
C ARG A 243 15.42 -12.72 13.00
N PRO A 244 15.79 -13.40 14.09
CA PRO A 244 15.58 -14.84 14.21
C PRO A 244 14.10 -15.19 14.07
N ALA A 245 13.82 -16.36 13.47
CA ALA A 245 12.45 -16.84 13.33
C ALA A 245 11.80 -16.99 14.72
N PRO A 246 10.52 -16.61 14.88
CA PRO A 246 9.85 -16.74 16.17
C PRO A 246 9.72 -18.21 16.56
N VAL A 247 9.91 -18.51 17.84
CA VAL A 247 9.67 -19.86 18.38
C VAL A 247 8.17 -20.07 18.52
N TRP A 248 7.61 -20.98 17.74
CA TRP A 248 6.19 -21.30 17.75
C TRP A 248 5.85 -22.31 18.84
N ARG A 249 4.80 -22.01 19.63
CA ARG A 249 4.18 -22.98 20.55
C ARG A 249 3.23 -23.96 19.87
N THR A 250 2.84 -23.67 18.63
CA THR A 250 1.90 -24.48 17.86
C THR A 250 2.65 -25.37 16.86
N PRO A 251 2.33 -26.67 16.76
CA PRO A 251 2.95 -27.58 15.81
C PRO A 251 2.82 -27.11 14.34
N PRO A 252 3.84 -27.32 13.48
CA PRO A 252 3.80 -26.92 12.07
C PRO A 252 2.58 -27.43 11.30
N GLU A 253 2.12 -28.64 11.58
CA GLU A 253 1.02 -29.33 10.92
C GLU A 253 -0.31 -28.65 11.23
N THR A 254 -0.48 -28.23 12.49
CA THR A 254 -1.65 -27.45 12.92
C THR A 254 -1.68 -26.10 12.21
N ARG A 255 -0.53 -25.43 12.09
CA ARG A 255 -0.43 -24.15 11.36
C ARG A 255 -0.72 -24.34 9.87
N ALA A 256 -0.20 -25.39 9.25
CA ALA A 256 -0.47 -25.72 7.86
C ALA A 256 -1.97 -25.96 7.61
N ALA A 257 -2.65 -26.70 8.51
CA ALA A 257 -4.10 -26.91 8.41
C ALA A 257 -4.90 -25.62 8.53
N LEU A 258 -4.53 -24.69 9.42
CA LEU A 258 -5.18 -23.39 9.53
C LEU A 258 -4.96 -22.52 8.28
N ARG A 259 -3.74 -22.52 7.71
CA ARG A 259 -3.43 -21.85 6.44
C ARG A 259 -4.30 -22.38 5.30
N ASP A 260 -4.48 -23.70 5.24
CA ASP A 260 -5.32 -24.39 4.25
C ASP A 260 -6.78 -23.92 4.33
N ARG A 261 -7.34 -23.87 5.55
CA ARG A 261 -8.71 -23.40 5.77
C ARG A 261 -8.91 -21.94 5.35
N PHE A 262 -7.97 -21.06 5.69
CA PHE A 262 -8.00 -19.67 5.22
C PHE A 262 -7.88 -19.56 3.70
N ALA A 263 -7.01 -20.35 3.08
CA ALA A 263 -6.86 -20.39 1.63
C ALA A 263 -8.19 -20.76 0.95
N ARG A 264 -8.91 -21.77 1.46
CA ARG A 264 -10.23 -22.16 0.97
C ARG A 264 -11.28 -21.06 1.13
N ALA A 265 -11.28 -20.34 2.26
CA ALA A 265 -12.15 -19.18 2.44
C ALA A 265 -11.85 -18.07 1.41
N ALA A 266 -10.57 -17.80 1.14
CA ALA A 266 -10.17 -16.82 0.14
C ALA A 266 -10.57 -17.22 -1.29
N LEU A 267 -10.43 -18.51 -1.65
CA LEU A 267 -10.92 -19.03 -2.92
C LEU A 267 -12.44 -18.88 -3.04
N THR A 268 -13.18 -19.24 -1.99
CA THR A 268 -14.63 -19.07 -1.93
C THR A 268 -15.04 -17.60 -2.10
N ALA A 269 -14.30 -16.67 -1.50
CA ALA A 269 -14.56 -15.24 -1.66
C ALA A 269 -14.37 -14.78 -3.11
N LEU A 270 -13.31 -15.23 -3.78
CA LEU A 270 -13.07 -14.93 -5.20
C LEU A 270 -14.16 -15.51 -6.10
N GLU A 271 -14.70 -16.69 -5.76
CA GLU A 271 -15.79 -17.33 -6.50
C GLU A 271 -17.11 -16.54 -6.41
N LEU A 272 -17.37 -15.95 -5.25
CA LEU A 272 -18.54 -15.13 -4.97
C LEU A 272 -18.41 -13.71 -5.53
N TRP A 273 -17.19 -13.26 -5.82
CA TRP A 273 -16.93 -11.90 -6.27
C TRP A 273 -17.63 -11.61 -7.59
N ARG A 274 -18.29 -10.44 -7.69
CA ARG A 274 -18.90 -9.95 -8.93
C ARG A 274 -18.59 -8.48 -9.14
N PRO A 275 -18.46 -8.03 -10.40
CA PRO A 275 -18.22 -6.63 -10.71
C PRO A 275 -19.43 -5.78 -10.33
N ARG A 276 -19.18 -4.60 -9.78
CA ARG A 276 -20.24 -3.64 -9.47
C ARG A 276 -20.66 -2.90 -10.75
N PRO A 277 -21.96 -2.87 -11.12
CA PRO A 277 -22.41 -2.17 -12.31
C PRO A 277 -22.01 -0.69 -12.30
N GLY A 278 -21.30 -0.24 -13.35
CA GLY A 278 -20.86 1.16 -13.50
C GLY A 278 -19.69 1.60 -12.62
N PHE A 279 -19.19 0.75 -11.73
CA PHE A 279 -18.10 1.05 -10.80
C PHE A 279 -17.02 -0.04 -10.86
N PRO A 280 -16.17 -0.04 -11.90
CA PRO A 280 -15.09 -1.02 -12.00
C PRO A 280 -14.06 -0.82 -10.87
N VAL A 281 -13.25 -1.84 -10.64
CA VAL A 281 -12.12 -1.78 -9.71
C VAL A 281 -11.12 -0.71 -10.17
N THR A 282 -10.91 0.31 -9.34
CA THR A 282 -10.06 1.46 -9.68
C THR A 282 -9.07 1.85 -8.59
N GLN A 283 -9.15 1.24 -7.41
CA GLN A 283 -8.31 1.58 -6.26
C GLN A 283 -7.26 0.49 -5.97
N PRO A 284 -6.01 0.86 -5.64
CA PRO A 284 -4.93 -0.10 -5.36
C PRO A 284 -5.29 -1.12 -4.27
N GLN A 285 -5.93 -0.68 -3.18
CA GLN A 285 -6.31 -1.53 -2.05
C GLN A 285 -7.27 -2.66 -2.43
N GLN A 286 -8.06 -2.50 -3.49
CA GLN A 286 -8.98 -3.54 -3.99
C GLN A 286 -8.22 -4.72 -4.63
N LEU A 287 -6.92 -4.55 -4.93
CA LEU A 287 -6.07 -5.52 -5.62
C LEU A 287 -4.90 -6.03 -4.77
N LEU A 288 -4.27 -5.16 -3.97
CA LEU A 288 -3.01 -5.48 -3.29
C LEU A 288 -3.10 -6.69 -2.36
N TRP A 289 -4.25 -6.92 -1.74
CA TRP A 289 -4.49 -8.09 -0.89
C TRP A 289 -4.29 -9.41 -1.67
N LEU A 290 -4.65 -9.46 -2.96
CA LEU A 290 -4.51 -10.65 -3.78
C LEU A 290 -3.04 -10.92 -4.13
N ALA A 291 -2.25 -9.87 -4.37
CA ALA A 291 -0.81 -10.01 -4.58
C ALA A 291 -0.11 -10.54 -3.33
N GLU A 292 -0.51 -10.03 -2.17
CA GLU A 292 0.00 -10.48 -0.88
C GLU A 292 -0.40 -11.93 -0.61
N LEU A 293 -1.67 -12.28 -0.80
CA LEU A 293 -2.17 -13.63 -0.61
C LEU A 293 -1.43 -14.65 -1.50
N ALA A 294 -1.23 -14.34 -2.78
CA ALA A 294 -0.50 -15.20 -3.70
C ALA A 294 1.01 -15.33 -3.37
N THR A 295 1.56 -14.35 -2.64
CA THR A 295 2.94 -14.41 -2.13
C THR A 295 3.04 -15.29 -0.88
N LEU A 296 2.05 -15.20 0.01
CA LEU A 296 2.01 -15.96 1.27
C LEU A 296 1.56 -17.41 1.07
N LEU A 297 0.77 -17.69 0.03
CA LEU A 297 0.21 -19.00 -0.28
C LEU A 297 0.64 -19.50 -1.68
N PRO A 298 1.95 -19.76 -1.90
CA PRO A 298 2.45 -20.14 -3.22
C PRO A 298 1.83 -21.44 -3.75
N ALA A 299 1.47 -22.38 -2.87
CA ALA A 299 0.80 -23.64 -3.24
C ALA A 299 -0.57 -23.44 -3.91
N TYR A 300 -1.23 -22.30 -3.65
CA TYR A 300 -2.56 -21.95 -4.15
C TYR A 300 -2.54 -20.99 -5.33
N ARG A 301 -1.36 -20.63 -5.85
CA ARG A 301 -1.20 -19.59 -6.86
C ARG A 301 -2.04 -19.85 -8.12
N ARG A 302 -2.15 -21.11 -8.56
CA ARG A 302 -2.89 -21.50 -9.77
C ARG A 302 -4.41 -21.34 -9.59
N GLU A 303 -4.92 -21.78 -8.44
CA GLU A 303 -6.31 -21.68 -8.06
C GLU A 303 -6.70 -20.21 -7.87
N LEU A 304 -5.86 -19.44 -7.17
CA LEU A 304 -6.04 -17.99 -7.01
C LEU A 304 -6.11 -17.27 -8.35
N TRP A 305 -5.23 -17.61 -9.29
CA TRP A 305 -5.29 -17.05 -10.64
C TRP A 305 -6.63 -17.37 -11.32
N THR A 306 -7.02 -18.64 -11.31
CA THR A 306 -8.25 -19.10 -11.97
C THR A 306 -9.48 -18.41 -11.41
N ARG A 307 -9.60 -18.31 -10.08
CA ARG A 307 -10.77 -17.69 -9.43
C ARG A 307 -10.73 -16.17 -9.46
N ALA A 308 -9.56 -15.54 -9.57
CA ALA A 308 -9.44 -14.09 -9.69
C ALA A 308 -9.64 -13.54 -11.11
N ALA A 309 -9.90 -14.39 -12.11
CA ALA A 309 -9.99 -13.97 -13.52
C ALA A 309 -11.03 -12.84 -13.74
N GLU A 310 -12.20 -12.93 -13.12
CA GLU A 310 -13.25 -11.89 -13.24
C GLU A 310 -12.84 -10.57 -12.58
N LEU A 311 -12.25 -10.63 -11.37
CA LEU A 311 -11.71 -9.47 -10.65
C LEU A 311 -10.64 -8.76 -11.48
N LEU A 312 -9.71 -9.53 -12.06
CA LEU A 312 -8.66 -8.99 -12.91
C LEU A 312 -9.22 -8.37 -14.18
N ALA A 313 -10.17 -9.03 -14.85
CA ALA A 313 -10.83 -8.48 -16.03
C ALA A 313 -11.56 -7.15 -15.72
N ASP A 314 -12.18 -7.02 -14.55
CA ASP A 314 -12.79 -5.77 -14.12
C ASP A 314 -11.76 -4.69 -13.76
N ALA A 315 -10.64 -5.06 -13.14
CA ALA A 315 -9.53 -4.16 -12.90
C ALA A 315 -8.92 -3.61 -14.21
N GLU A 316 -8.84 -4.43 -15.28
CA GLU A 316 -8.46 -3.94 -16.61
C GLU A 316 -9.48 -2.94 -17.18
N ARG A 317 -10.78 -3.19 -16.98
CA ARG A 317 -11.82 -2.22 -17.37
C ARG A 317 -11.68 -0.91 -16.59
N GLY A 318 -11.40 -1.00 -15.29
CA GLY A 318 -11.16 0.16 -14.44
C GLY A 318 -9.90 0.93 -14.82
N HIS A 319 -8.84 0.23 -15.21
CA HIS A 319 -7.63 0.81 -15.79
C HIS A 319 -7.95 1.63 -17.05
N ALA A 320 -8.67 1.02 -18.00
CA ALA A 320 -9.09 1.70 -19.23
C ALA A 320 -10.02 2.88 -18.94
N HIS A 321 -10.95 2.75 -17.99
CA HIS A 321 -11.85 3.81 -17.56
C HIS A 321 -11.08 5.01 -16.99
N ARG A 322 -10.10 4.77 -16.12
CA ARG A 322 -9.23 5.82 -15.56
C ARG A 322 -8.45 6.55 -16.65
N ARG A 323 -7.92 5.83 -17.64
CA ARG A 323 -7.20 6.45 -18.77
C ARG A 323 -8.09 7.37 -19.61
N ARG A 324 -9.35 7.00 -19.84
CA ARG A 324 -10.31 7.82 -20.59
C ARG A 324 -10.73 9.10 -19.87
N ARG A 325 -10.58 9.16 -18.54
CA ARG A 325 -10.93 10.34 -17.71
C ARG A 325 -9.73 11.16 -17.25
N ARG A 326 -8.56 10.97 -17.89
CA ARG A 326 -7.37 11.80 -17.65
C ARG A 326 -7.71 13.28 -17.90
N GLY A 327 -7.22 14.16 -17.02
CA GLY A 327 -7.51 15.60 -17.03
C GLY A 327 -8.76 16.05 -16.26
N ALA A 328 -9.70 15.15 -15.94
CA ALA A 328 -10.90 15.50 -15.16
C ALA A 328 -10.78 15.23 -13.65
N TYR A 329 -9.86 14.34 -13.24
CA TYR A 329 -9.64 13.95 -11.84
C TYR A 329 -8.14 13.68 -11.56
N PRO A 330 -7.51 14.34 -10.57
CA PRO A 330 -6.11 14.11 -10.21
C PRO A 330 -5.79 12.65 -9.84
N ALA A 331 -6.76 11.93 -9.26
CA ALA A 331 -6.61 10.52 -8.91
C ALA A 331 -6.47 9.59 -10.13
N ALA A 332 -6.85 10.01 -11.34
CA ALA A 332 -6.65 9.23 -12.56
C ALA A 332 -5.18 9.15 -12.99
N GLU A 333 -4.35 10.07 -12.51
CA GLU A 333 -2.92 10.19 -12.82
C GLU A 333 -2.02 9.41 -11.85
N ASP A 334 -2.54 8.93 -10.71
CA ASP A 334 -1.75 8.20 -9.73
C ASP A 334 -1.31 6.81 -10.25
N PRO A 335 0.00 6.57 -10.43
CA PRO A 335 0.54 5.27 -10.87
C PRO A 335 0.37 4.14 -9.85
N ALA A 336 -0.18 4.39 -8.66
CA ALA A 336 -0.37 3.37 -7.63
C ALA A 336 -1.25 2.20 -8.09
N PHE A 337 -2.27 2.44 -8.91
CA PHE A 337 -3.13 1.37 -9.41
C PHE A 337 -2.42 0.48 -10.41
N ASP A 338 -1.69 1.08 -11.37
CA ASP A 338 -0.87 0.37 -12.35
C ASP A 338 0.18 -0.51 -11.65
N ARG A 339 0.80 0.02 -10.58
CA ARG A 339 1.71 -0.75 -9.71
C ARG A 339 1.00 -1.92 -9.02
N ALA A 340 -0.19 -1.70 -8.46
CA ALA A 340 -0.95 -2.75 -7.77
C ALA A 340 -1.36 -3.87 -8.73
N LEU A 341 -1.91 -3.53 -9.90
CA LEU A 341 -2.29 -4.49 -10.94
C LEU A 341 -1.09 -5.30 -11.44
N THR A 342 0.05 -4.64 -11.63
CA THR A 342 1.32 -5.30 -12.00
C THR A 342 1.81 -6.23 -10.88
N ALA A 343 1.72 -5.82 -9.62
CA ALA A 343 2.11 -6.64 -8.48
C ALA A 343 1.26 -7.90 -8.37
N VAL A 344 -0.07 -7.79 -8.56
CA VAL A 344 -0.97 -8.95 -8.57
C VAL A 344 -0.63 -9.92 -9.70
N ARG A 345 -0.47 -9.41 -10.94
CA ARG A 345 -0.08 -10.24 -12.09
C ARG A 345 1.22 -10.99 -11.81
N ARG A 346 2.23 -10.30 -11.26
CA ARG A 346 3.52 -10.92 -10.90
C ARG A 346 3.34 -12.01 -9.84
N ALA A 347 2.61 -11.72 -8.76
CA ALA A 347 2.42 -12.64 -7.65
C ALA A 347 1.63 -13.90 -8.05
N LEU A 348 0.67 -13.76 -8.97
CA LEU A 348 -0.10 -14.87 -9.54
C LEU A 348 0.67 -15.67 -10.59
N GLY A 349 1.93 -15.31 -10.90
CA GLY A 349 2.69 -15.98 -11.96
C GLY A 349 2.15 -15.68 -13.37
N LEU A 350 1.37 -14.61 -13.52
CA LEU A 350 0.93 -14.07 -14.81
C LEU A 350 2.03 -13.23 -15.48
N GLY A 351 3.24 -13.23 -14.90
CA GLY A 351 4.45 -12.87 -15.60
C GLY A 351 4.69 -13.80 -16.80
N TRP A 352 4.62 -13.21 -17.99
CA TRP A 352 5.24 -13.71 -19.22
C TRP A 352 4.78 -15.08 -19.75
N ARG A 353 3.47 -15.27 -19.95
CA ARG A 353 2.96 -16.17 -21.03
C ARG A 353 2.10 -15.46 -22.07
N GLY A 354 2.21 -14.13 -22.15
CA GLY A 354 1.37 -13.36 -23.06
C GLY A 354 1.74 -11.89 -23.12
N ILE A 355 3.04 -11.56 -23.23
CA ILE A 355 3.35 -10.31 -23.90
C ILE A 355 2.93 -10.55 -25.35
N PRO A 356 1.95 -9.80 -25.90
CA PRO A 356 1.67 -9.86 -27.34
C PRO A 356 3.00 -9.67 -28.08
N ALA A 357 3.16 -10.17 -29.30
CA ALA A 357 4.39 -9.92 -30.07
C ALA A 357 4.74 -8.41 -30.18
N ASN A 358 3.79 -7.53 -29.86
CA ASN A 358 3.91 -6.08 -29.84
C ASN A 358 3.12 -5.42 -28.66
N PRO A 359 3.64 -5.40 -27.41
CA PRO A 359 2.90 -4.84 -26.27
C PRO A 359 2.83 -3.31 -26.33
N PRO A 360 1.71 -2.66 -25.98
CA PRO A 360 1.63 -1.18 -25.90
C PRO A 360 2.78 -0.58 -25.10
N LEU A 361 3.26 0.61 -25.49
CA LEU A 361 4.45 1.25 -24.88
C LEU A 361 4.32 1.45 -23.36
N VAL A 362 3.11 1.71 -22.86
CA VAL A 362 2.89 1.87 -21.42
C VAL A 362 2.97 0.54 -20.65
N GLU A 363 2.57 -0.57 -21.27
CA GLU A 363 2.76 -1.89 -20.67
C GLU A 363 4.24 -2.27 -20.66
N LEU A 364 4.94 -1.95 -21.75
CA LEU A 364 6.39 -2.11 -21.85
C LEU A 364 7.11 -1.23 -20.80
N SER A 365 6.65 0.00 -20.60
CA SER A 365 7.17 0.94 -19.60
C SER A 365 6.85 0.56 -18.16
N CYS A 366 6.15 -0.54 -17.89
CA CYS A 366 5.92 -1.06 -16.54
C CYS A 366 6.59 -2.43 -16.30
N GLN A 367 7.34 -2.96 -17.28
CA GLN A 367 8.00 -4.25 -17.15
C GLN A 367 9.15 -4.23 -16.12
N PRO A 368 9.42 -5.37 -15.45
CA PRO A 368 10.60 -5.51 -14.59
C PRO A 368 11.91 -5.25 -15.35
N PRO A 369 12.96 -4.71 -14.68
CA PRO A 369 14.29 -4.50 -15.28
C PRO A 369 14.81 -5.73 -16.02
N GLU A 370 14.71 -6.90 -15.40
CA GLU A 370 15.25 -8.17 -15.90
C GLU A 370 14.52 -8.61 -17.19
N THR A 371 13.25 -8.21 -17.34
CA THR A 371 12.46 -8.48 -18.55
C THR A 371 12.86 -7.56 -19.68
N LEU A 372 13.06 -6.27 -19.38
CA LEU A 372 13.55 -5.29 -20.36
C LEU A 372 14.97 -5.64 -20.83
N GLU A 373 15.83 -6.09 -19.92
CA GLU A 373 17.18 -6.56 -20.24
C GLU A 373 17.17 -7.79 -21.14
N ARG A 374 16.27 -8.75 -20.88
CA ARG A 374 16.10 -9.94 -21.74
C ARG A 374 15.61 -9.56 -23.13
N MET A 375 14.66 -8.62 -23.22
CA MET A 375 14.17 -8.11 -24.52
C MET A 375 15.24 -7.32 -25.28
N ALA A 376 16.13 -6.63 -24.55
CA ALA A 376 17.29 -5.93 -25.09
C ALA A 376 18.51 -6.84 -25.31
N GLY A 377 18.40 -8.14 -25.06
CA GLY A 377 19.52 -9.09 -25.06
C GLY A 377 20.18 -9.30 -26.43
N PRO A 378 21.24 -10.12 -26.49
CA PRO A 378 21.95 -10.42 -27.74
C PRO A 378 20.98 -10.93 -28.83
N GLY A 379 20.97 -10.29 -29.99
CA GLY A 379 20.06 -10.62 -31.10
C GLY A 379 18.72 -9.87 -31.10
N ALA A 380 18.53 -8.91 -30.19
CA ALA A 380 17.40 -7.98 -30.27
C ALA A 380 17.42 -7.21 -31.60
N ARG A 381 16.26 -7.14 -32.27
CA ARG A 381 16.10 -6.35 -33.50
C ARG A 381 16.01 -4.86 -33.14
N ASP A 382 16.45 -3.99 -34.03
CA ASP A 382 16.37 -2.53 -33.88
C ASP A 382 14.96 -2.05 -33.51
N ALA A 383 13.92 -2.61 -34.14
CA ALA A 383 12.53 -2.29 -33.80
C ALA A 383 12.17 -2.56 -32.32
N THR A 384 12.76 -3.60 -31.71
CA THR A 384 12.56 -3.89 -30.28
C THR A 384 13.30 -2.87 -29.42
N LEU A 385 14.53 -2.52 -29.78
CA LEU A 385 15.33 -1.52 -29.07
C LEU A 385 14.68 -0.14 -29.11
N GLU A 386 14.17 0.28 -30.28
CA GLU A 386 13.42 1.54 -30.45
C GLU A 386 12.17 1.59 -29.57
N ARG A 387 11.44 0.47 -29.44
CA ARG A 387 10.29 0.41 -28.53
C ARG A 387 10.68 0.51 -27.06
N LEU A 388 11.80 -0.09 -26.67
CA LEU A 388 12.31 0.02 -25.31
C LEU A 388 12.77 1.45 -25.00
N LEU A 389 13.39 2.14 -25.97
CA LEU A 389 13.71 3.57 -25.89
C LEU A 389 12.46 4.42 -25.68
N LEU A 390 11.40 4.19 -26.48
CA LEU A 390 10.13 4.89 -26.32
C LEU A 390 9.45 4.56 -24.98
N ALA A 391 9.52 3.32 -24.51
CA ALA A 391 9.02 2.92 -23.19
C ALA A 391 9.78 3.61 -22.04
N HIS A 392 11.08 3.87 -22.21
CA HIS A 392 11.87 4.67 -21.27
C HIS A 392 11.32 6.10 -21.16
N ALA A 393 10.99 6.71 -22.30
CA ALA A 393 10.35 8.04 -22.34
C ALA A 393 9.03 8.05 -21.56
N VAL A 394 8.18 7.05 -21.79
CA VAL A 394 6.87 6.92 -21.11
C VAL A 394 7.02 6.70 -19.60
N ARG A 395 8.06 5.99 -19.16
CA ARG A 395 8.31 5.66 -17.75
C ARG A 395 8.76 6.86 -16.92
N GLY A 396 9.61 7.72 -17.49
CA GLY A 396 10.14 8.91 -16.81
C GLY A 396 11.15 8.65 -15.67
N TYR A 397 11.47 7.40 -15.34
CA TYR A 397 12.49 7.03 -14.35
C TYR A 397 13.36 5.86 -14.84
N PRO A 398 14.65 5.80 -14.45
CA PRO A 398 15.59 4.79 -14.94
C PRO A 398 15.30 3.43 -14.30
N SER A 399 14.88 2.44 -15.09
CA SER A 399 14.72 1.07 -14.65
C SER A 399 14.72 0.14 -15.87
N GLY A 400 15.55 -0.89 -15.83
CA GLY A 400 15.95 -1.67 -17.01
C GLY A 400 17.23 -1.11 -17.66
N PRO A 401 17.56 -1.55 -18.89
CA PRO A 401 18.74 -1.07 -19.60
C PRO A 401 18.63 0.45 -19.83
N ASP A 402 19.73 1.16 -19.59
CA ASP A 402 19.77 2.59 -19.84
C ASP A 402 19.70 2.91 -21.35
N VAL A 403 19.38 4.17 -21.65
CA VAL A 403 19.21 4.65 -23.04
C VAL A 403 20.49 4.45 -23.85
N GLU A 404 21.65 4.62 -23.23
CA GLU A 404 22.93 4.49 -23.91
C GLU A 404 23.22 3.02 -24.27
N THR A 405 22.92 2.09 -23.37
CA THR A 405 23.03 0.64 -23.56
C THR A 405 22.11 0.17 -24.68
N LEU A 406 20.90 0.72 -24.77
CA LEU A 406 19.97 0.42 -25.85
C LEU A 406 20.46 0.96 -27.20
N LEU A 407 21.00 2.18 -27.23
CA LEU A 407 21.55 2.79 -28.45
C LEU A 407 22.84 2.08 -28.90
N ALA A 408 23.74 1.75 -27.99
CA ALA A 408 24.98 1.04 -28.31
C ALA A 408 24.74 -0.35 -28.96
N ARG A 409 23.57 -0.96 -28.71
CA ARG A 409 23.14 -2.23 -29.33
C ARG A 409 22.39 -2.05 -30.64
N HIS A 410 21.98 -0.83 -30.97
CA HIS A 410 21.25 -0.52 -32.18
C HIS A 410 22.23 -0.42 -33.37
N THR A 411 21.83 -0.88 -34.56
CA THR A 411 22.73 -0.87 -35.73
C THR A 411 23.13 0.54 -36.20
N ALA A 412 22.19 1.49 -36.15
CA ALA A 412 22.41 2.91 -36.47
C ALA A 412 21.91 3.87 -35.35
N PRO A 413 22.66 4.05 -34.24
CA PRO A 413 22.18 4.74 -33.04
C PRO A 413 21.83 6.22 -33.26
N THR A 414 22.71 7.00 -33.90
CA THR A 414 22.49 8.43 -34.16
C THR A 414 21.28 8.66 -35.07
N ALA A 415 21.15 7.85 -36.13
CA ALA A 415 20.01 7.94 -37.05
C ALA A 415 18.68 7.53 -36.39
N ALA A 416 18.71 6.54 -35.49
CA ALA A 416 17.55 6.14 -34.70
C ALA A 416 17.13 7.24 -33.73
N LEU A 417 18.08 7.85 -33.02
CA LEU A 417 17.83 8.92 -32.07
C LEU A 417 17.17 10.14 -32.76
N LEU A 418 17.69 10.55 -33.91
CA LEU A 418 17.09 11.63 -34.73
C LEU A 418 15.67 11.29 -35.18
N ARG A 419 15.47 10.08 -35.73
CA ARG A 419 14.16 9.63 -36.24
C ARG A 419 13.12 9.58 -35.13
N LEU A 420 13.45 8.96 -34.00
CA LEU A 420 12.55 8.84 -32.85
C LEU A 420 12.23 10.20 -32.24
N THR A 421 13.22 11.11 -32.16
CA THR A 421 13.02 12.48 -31.65
C THR A 421 12.09 13.28 -32.56
N THR A 422 12.28 13.21 -33.88
CA THR A 422 11.45 13.93 -34.85
C THR A 422 10.00 13.43 -34.84
N ARG A 423 9.81 12.12 -34.68
CA ARG A 423 8.50 11.47 -34.70
C ARG A 423 7.91 11.24 -33.31
N LEU A 424 8.51 11.81 -32.27
CA LEU A 424 8.14 11.56 -30.89
C LEU A 424 6.65 11.86 -30.60
N PRO A 425 6.07 12.98 -31.10
CA PRO A 425 4.65 13.25 -30.90
C PRO A 425 3.74 12.17 -31.50
N ASP A 426 4.07 11.70 -32.71
CA ASP A 426 3.29 10.68 -33.41
C ASP A 426 3.43 9.30 -32.76
N LEU A 427 4.62 8.98 -32.23
CA LEU A 427 4.94 7.68 -31.65
C LEU A 427 4.47 7.53 -30.20
N LEU A 428 4.40 8.62 -29.43
CA LEU A 428 4.02 8.61 -28.03
C LEU A 428 2.61 9.15 -27.76
N GLY A 429 2.00 9.90 -28.68
CA GLY A 429 0.70 10.53 -28.46
C GLY A 429 0.69 11.41 -27.20
N GLU A 430 -0.45 11.44 -26.49
CA GLU A 430 -0.64 12.24 -25.27
C GLU A 430 -0.05 11.54 -24.02
N HIS A 431 1.28 11.49 -23.93
CA HIS A 431 2.00 11.02 -22.74
C HIS A 431 2.64 12.18 -21.98
N PRO A 432 1.99 12.70 -20.91
CA PRO A 432 2.50 13.84 -20.16
C PRO A 432 3.83 13.47 -19.48
N GLY A 433 4.83 14.33 -19.67
CA GLY A 433 6.19 14.11 -19.15
C GLY A 433 7.10 13.26 -20.03
N ALA A 434 6.57 12.56 -21.05
CA ALA A 434 7.40 11.71 -21.92
C ALA A 434 8.32 12.54 -22.82
N ALA A 435 7.83 13.66 -23.35
CA ALA A 435 8.67 14.63 -24.08
C ALA A 435 9.84 15.10 -23.21
N ARG A 436 9.59 15.37 -21.93
CA ARG A 436 10.62 15.80 -20.99
C ARG A 436 11.62 14.70 -20.68
N ALA A 437 11.15 13.51 -20.33
CA ALA A 437 12.01 12.37 -20.05
C ALA A 437 12.87 12.00 -21.27
N TRP A 438 12.28 12.07 -22.46
CA TRP A 438 13.00 11.89 -23.72
C TRP A 438 14.05 12.97 -23.92
N THR A 439 13.70 14.25 -23.75
CA THR A 439 14.66 15.36 -23.88
C THR A 439 15.84 15.18 -22.92
N GLU A 440 15.58 14.85 -21.65
CA GLU A 440 16.64 14.59 -20.67
C GLU A 440 17.55 13.41 -21.06
N ALA A 441 17.00 12.36 -21.69
CA ALA A 441 17.76 11.23 -22.18
C ALA A 441 18.61 11.58 -23.41
N VAL A 442 18.03 12.27 -24.40
CA VAL A 442 18.72 12.69 -25.63
C VAL A 442 19.86 13.64 -25.33
N THR A 443 19.66 14.63 -24.44
CA THR A 443 20.71 15.60 -24.09
C THR A 443 21.90 14.96 -23.36
N ARG A 444 21.69 13.81 -22.69
CA ARG A 444 22.75 13.07 -21.99
C ARG A 444 23.40 11.98 -22.86
N SER A 445 22.78 11.57 -23.95
CA SER A 445 23.30 10.52 -24.83
C SER A 445 24.62 10.92 -25.48
N ALA A 446 25.53 9.95 -25.67
CA ALA A 446 26.77 10.15 -26.43
C ALA A 446 26.53 10.16 -27.96
N HIS A 447 25.38 9.67 -28.40
CA HIS A 447 24.96 9.62 -29.79
C HIS A 447 24.20 10.87 -30.27
N ARG A 448 24.12 11.92 -29.45
CA ARG A 448 23.48 13.19 -29.79
C ARG A 448 24.26 13.93 -30.88
N ASP A 449 23.55 14.44 -31.88
CA ASP A 449 24.10 15.31 -32.92
C ASP A 449 23.30 16.61 -33.04
N ALA A 450 23.85 17.60 -33.75
CA ALA A 450 23.20 18.90 -33.92
C ALA A 450 21.79 18.80 -34.54
N PRO A 451 21.55 17.96 -35.58
CA PRO A 451 20.20 17.69 -36.08
C PRO A 451 19.22 17.18 -35.00
N THR A 452 19.63 16.23 -34.16
CA THR A 452 18.77 15.66 -33.10
C THR A 452 18.45 16.70 -32.04
N LEU A 453 19.41 17.51 -31.63
CA LEU A 453 19.20 18.58 -30.64
C LEU A 453 18.23 19.65 -31.17
N ARG A 454 18.32 20.01 -32.46
CA ARG A 454 17.39 20.95 -33.10
C ARG A 454 15.95 20.42 -33.19
N ALA A 455 15.76 19.09 -33.18
CA ALA A 455 14.44 18.47 -33.21
C ALA A 455 13.72 18.45 -31.84
N LEU A 456 14.42 18.77 -30.74
CA LEU A 456 13.83 18.79 -29.40
C LEU A 456 13.01 20.07 -29.15
N PRO A 457 11.97 20.01 -28.30
CA PRO A 457 11.32 21.23 -27.80
C PRO A 457 12.34 22.08 -27.05
N ALA A 458 12.62 23.27 -27.57
CA ALA A 458 13.73 24.10 -27.09
C ALA A 458 13.65 24.45 -25.59
N HIS A 459 12.44 24.52 -25.00
CA HIS A 459 12.24 24.87 -23.59
C HIS A 459 12.60 23.70 -22.68
N LEU A 460 12.39 22.46 -23.15
CA LEU A 460 12.82 21.25 -22.45
C LEU A 460 14.31 21.02 -22.62
N ALA A 461 14.86 21.30 -23.81
CA ALA A 461 16.29 21.15 -24.09
C ALA A 461 17.14 22.08 -23.21
N LEU A 462 16.72 23.34 -23.03
CA LEU A 462 17.40 24.29 -22.14
C LEU A 462 17.23 23.93 -20.65
N ALA A 463 16.12 23.28 -20.28
CA ALA A 463 15.84 22.89 -18.90
C ALA A 463 16.45 21.54 -18.48
N ALA A 464 16.97 20.76 -19.44
CA ALA A 464 17.56 19.47 -19.17
C ALA A 464 18.89 19.62 -18.41
N PRO A 465 19.17 18.78 -17.40
CA PRO A 465 20.43 18.83 -16.68
C PRO A 465 21.58 18.33 -17.57
N PRO A 466 22.74 19.00 -17.54
CA PRO A 466 23.90 18.63 -18.35
C PRO A 466 24.45 17.26 -17.92
N PRO A 467 25.13 16.53 -18.83
CA PRO A 467 25.85 15.32 -18.46
C PRO A 467 26.97 15.62 -17.45
N ALA A 468 27.34 14.62 -16.65
CA ALA A 468 28.42 14.77 -15.69
C ALA A 468 29.77 14.93 -16.42
N GLY A 469 30.47 16.05 -16.20
CA GLY A 469 31.80 16.33 -16.78
C GLY A 469 31.82 17.07 -18.13
N ASP A 470 30.66 17.43 -18.69
CA ASP A 470 30.53 18.22 -19.93
C ASP A 470 29.34 19.18 -19.78
N ASP A 471 29.59 20.48 -19.73
CA ASP A 471 28.54 21.48 -19.60
C ASP A 471 27.93 21.82 -20.96
N GLY A 472 27.59 20.84 -21.81
CA GLY A 472 27.13 20.96 -23.20
C GLY A 472 25.94 21.90 -23.51
N ARG A 473 25.53 22.70 -22.52
CA ARG A 473 24.62 23.84 -22.58
C ARG A 473 25.02 24.91 -23.61
N PRO A 474 26.28 25.33 -23.85
CA PRO A 474 26.60 26.30 -24.91
C PRO A 474 26.23 25.79 -26.29
N THR A 475 26.44 24.49 -26.56
CA THR A 475 26.06 23.87 -27.83
C THR A 475 24.54 23.81 -28.00
N VAL A 476 23.81 23.40 -26.95
CA VAL A 476 22.34 23.41 -26.97
C VAL A 476 21.79 24.83 -27.12
N LEU A 477 22.36 25.80 -26.39
CA LEU A 477 21.98 27.21 -26.43
C LEU A 477 22.21 27.80 -27.82
N SER A 478 23.40 27.61 -28.41
CA SER A 478 23.74 28.07 -29.75
C SER A 478 22.77 27.52 -30.81
N LEU A 479 22.47 26.23 -30.75
CA LEU A 479 21.53 25.58 -31.68
C LEU A 479 20.08 26.04 -31.49
N VAL A 480 19.66 26.28 -30.25
CA VAL A 480 18.33 26.82 -29.93
C VAL A 480 18.21 28.27 -30.40
N VAL A 481 19.24 29.09 -30.20
CA VAL A 481 19.30 30.48 -30.68
C VAL A 481 19.28 30.52 -32.21
N GLU A 482 20.07 29.69 -32.89
CA GLU A 482 20.07 29.57 -34.35
C GLU A 482 18.70 29.16 -34.89
N ALA A 483 18.05 28.15 -34.27
CA ALA A 483 16.73 27.68 -34.70
C ALA A 483 15.62 28.71 -34.46
N LEU A 484 15.70 29.47 -33.36
CA LEU A 484 14.72 30.51 -33.02
C LEU A 484 14.93 31.80 -33.84
N ALA A 485 16.17 32.12 -34.21
CA ALA A 485 16.48 33.24 -35.10
C ALA A 485 15.82 33.10 -36.48
N GLN A 486 15.57 31.87 -36.93
CA GLN A 486 14.87 31.59 -38.18
C GLN A 486 13.34 31.69 -38.07
N ARG A 487 12.76 31.83 -36.87
CA ARG A 487 11.31 31.88 -36.61
C ARG A 487 10.95 32.89 -35.51
N PRO A 488 10.91 34.20 -35.80
CA PRO A 488 10.73 35.27 -34.81
C PRO A 488 9.45 35.16 -33.97
N ASP A 489 8.36 34.66 -34.54
CA ASP A 489 7.08 34.49 -33.82
C ASP A 489 7.13 33.36 -32.78
N SER A 490 7.94 32.33 -33.03
CA SER A 490 8.21 31.27 -32.06
C SER A 490 8.93 31.82 -30.82
N TRP A 491 9.75 32.87 -30.97
CA TRP A 491 10.46 33.52 -29.86
C TRP A 491 9.51 34.15 -28.84
N ARG A 492 8.41 34.76 -29.28
CA ARG A 492 7.39 35.34 -28.38
C ARG A 492 6.65 34.28 -27.57
N HIS A 493 6.29 33.16 -28.19
CA HIS A 493 5.66 32.04 -27.51
C HIS A 493 6.64 31.34 -26.55
N PHE A 494 7.91 31.28 -26.94
CA PHE A 494 9.00 30.67 -26.17
C PHE A 494 9.38 31.47 -24.92
N SER A 495 9.52 32.80 -25.03
CA SER A 495 9.94 33.67 -23.92
C SER A 495 8.87 33.88 -22.85
N THR A 496 7.61 33.57 -23.14
CA THR A 496 6.46 33.79 -22.24
C THR A 496 5.96 32.51 -21.56
N ALA A 497 6.51 31.35 -21.90
CA ALA A 497 6.13 30.07 -21.29
C ALA A 497 6.82 29.86 -19.92
N PRO A 498 6.09 29.47 -18.86
CA PRO A 498 6.66 29.29 -17.53
C PRO A 498 7.54 28.04 -17.44
N LEU A 499 8.70 28.17 -16.78
CA LEU A 499 9.64 27.08 -16.51
C LEU A 499 9.91 27.01 -15.00
N ARG A 500 9.33 26.00 -14.31
CA ARG A 500 9.59 25.71 -12.87
C ARG A 500 9.73 26.97 -11.99
N GLY A 501 8.72 27.85 -11.99
CA GLY A 501 8.69 29.04 -11.14
C GLY A 501 9.58 30.21 -11.58
N HIS A 502 10.19 30.13 -12.76
CA HIS A 502 10.95 31.21 -13.40
C HIS A 502 10.45 31.45 -14.83
N THR A 503 10.72 32.64 -15.36
CA THR A 503 10.54 32.91 -16.80
C THR A 503 11.77 32.40 -17.56
N LEU A 504 11.58 31.92 -18.80
CA LEU A 504 12.70 31.40 -19.61
C LEU A 504 13.74 32.49 -19.93
N GLY A 505 13.34 33.77 -19.95
CA GLY A 505 14.25 34.91 -20.02
C GLY A 505 15.31 34.89 -18.91
N GLU A 506 14.92 34.62 -17.66
CA GLU A 506 15.85 34.53 -16.52
C GLU A 506 16.84 33.36 -16.61
N ALA A 507 16.51 32.31 -17.36
CA ALA A 507 17.40 31.17 -17.60
C ALA A 507 18.39 31.45 -18.73
N VAL A 508 17.95 32.14 -19.78
CA VAL A 508 18.79 32.62 -20.89
C VAL A 508 19.76 33.70 -20.40
N ASP A 509 19.30 34.68 -19.63
CA ASP A 509 20.13 35.75 -19.08
C ASP A 509 21.22 35.21 -18.14
N ARG A 510 20.92 34.18 -17.34
CA ARG A 510 21.90 33.50 -16.48
C ARG A 510 22.93 32.69 -17.25
N ALA A 511 22.57 32.16 -18.41
CA ALA A 511 23.50 31.42 -19.27
C ALA A 511 24.44 32.38 -20.00
N ILE A 512 23.90 33.48 -20.54
CA ILE A 512 24.67 34.55 -21.19
C ILE A 512 25.62 35.23 -20.18
N ALA A 513 25.15 35.56 -18.98
CA ALA A 513 25.97 36.19 -17.93
C ALA A 513 27.11 35.30 -17.39
N ARG A 514 27.17 34.02 -17.75
CA ARG A 514 28.29 33.11 -17.42
C ARG A 514 29.30 32.95 -18.54
N GLU A 515 28.98 33.35 -19.77
CA GLU A 515 29.94 33.42 -20.88
C GLU A 515 30.81 34.68 -20.81
N ASP A 516 30.41 35.70 -20.03
CA ASP A 516 31.22 36.90 -19.77
C ASP A 516 31.84 36.89 -18.35
N PRO A 517 33.10 36.45 -18.17
CA PRO A 517 33.79 36.49 -16.87
C PRO A 517 34.36 37.88 -16.54
N LYS A 518 33.70 38.96 -16.95
CA LYS A 518 34.13 40.34 -16.70
C LYS A 518 33.03 41.15 -16.02
N GLU A 519 32.78 40.84 -14.75
CA GLU A 519 32.57 41.83 -13.68
C GLU A 519 32.10 41.11 -12.42
N SER A 520 33.06 40.81 -11.53
CA SER A 520 32.75 40.57 -10.13
C SER A 520 32.53 41.93 -9.45
N PRO A 521 31.38 42.22 -8.82
CA PRO A 521 31.25 43.43 -8.01
C PRO A 521 31.93 43.20 -6.66
N GLN A 522 32.88 44.10 -6.35
CA GLN A 522 33.57 44.19 -5.07
C GLN A 522 32.60 44.35 -3.87
N PRO A 523 33.00 43.89 -2.67
CA PRO A 523 32.16 44.00 -1.48
C PRO A 523 32.11 45.47 -1.01
N ARG A 524 30.90 46.04 -0.94
CA ARG A 524 30.68 47.36 -0.33
C ARG A 524 30.83 47.27 1.18
N THR A 525 31.85 47.95 1.68
CA THR A 525 32.09 48.30 3.09
C THR A 525 30.90 49.06 3.67
N ARG A 526 30.41 48.62 4.84
CA ARG A 526 29.50 49.38 5.70
C ARG A 526 30.28 50.51 6.37
N ALA A 527 29.91 51.75 6.07
CA ALA A 527 30.23 52.90 6.92
C ALA A 527 28.97 53.27 7.72
N THR A 528 29.14 53.28 9.04
CA THR A 528 28.34 53.99 10.04
C THR A 528 28.12 55.44 9.64
N ASP A 529 26.93 55.99 9.92
CA ASP A 529 26.76 57.18 10.74
C ASP A 529 25.27 57.56 10.90
N LEU A 530 24.87 57.66 12.16
CA LEU A 530 23.64 58.32 12.64
C LEU A 530 23.85 59.85 12.64
N PRO A 531 22.82 60.65 12.38
CA PRO A 531 22.76 62.02 12.89
C PRO A 531 21.54 62.23 13.84
N PRO A 532 21.51 63.34 14.59
CA PRO A 532 20.96 63.38 15.94
C PRO A 532 19.57 64.02 16.05
N SER A 533 18.78 63.57 17.03
CA SER A 533 18.22 64.34 18.16
C SER A 533 17.42 63.41 19.05
#